data_AF-R7QZ24-F1
#
_entry.id   AF-R7QZ24-F1
#
_cell.length_a   1.000
_cell.length_b   1.000
_cell.length_c   1.000
_cell.angle_alpha   90.00
_cell.angle_beta   90.00
_cell.angle_gamma   90.00
#
_symmetry.space_group_name_H-M   'P 1'
#
loop_
_entity.id
_entity.type
_entity.pdbx_description
1 polymer ?
#
loop_
_entity_poly.entity_id
_entity_poly.type
_entity_poly.pdbx_seq_one_letter_code
_entity_poly.pdbx_strand_id
1 'polypeptide(L)'
;MEEEAQELDGFTGQAYVDLNTLGVNTQTVNPGGTFTVGCSAPNAVDVVFYYSYTGADGSEETYQSKSEDTVNNGGYWSANIHVPANAPAGVWRLETVQMFDGYNEDSYLWNTAVIPEIGQADLSCCNVSVGGAAVSPSTPASGGRVVPHYNMLEKGGKWDGQHYVLNGKTITDAFFFDGNYTYYLQADGHLLGYYQ
;
A
#
# COMPACT_ATOMS: atom_id res chain seq x y z
N MET A 1 6.80 21.73 15.23
CA MET A 1 6.79 21.81 13.77
C MET A 1 5.44 21.24 13.40
N GLU A 2 4.47 22.10 13.13
CA GLU A 2 3.14 21.65 12.68
C GLU A 2 3.33 21.05 11.29
N GLU A 3 2.97 19.79 11.16
CA GLU A 3 2.89 19.09 9.88
C GLU A 3 1.74 19.76 9.12
N GLU A 4 2.08 20.58 8.11
CA GLU A 4 1.07 21.19 7.26
C GLU A 4 0.32 20.06 6.56
N ALA A 5 -0.95 19.87 6.94
CA ALA A 5 -1.83 18.94 6.26
C ALA A 5 -1.84 19.28 4.77
N GLN A 6 -1.55 18.29 3.93
CA GLN A 6 -1.52 18.43 2.49
C GLN A 6 -2.83 19.07 2.01
N GLU A 7 -2.77 20.24 1.38
CA GLU A 7 -3.98 20.87 0.83
C GLU A 7 -4.59 19.95 -0.23
N LEU A 8 -5.76 19.37 0.08
CA LEU A 8 -6.52 18.43 -0.73
C LEU A 8 -7.16 19.06 -2.00
N ASP A 9 -6.73 20.25 -2.42
CA ASP A 9 -7.22 20.91 -3.63
C ASP A 9 -6.86 20.06 -4.86
N GLY A 10 -7.86 19.40 -5.45
CA GLY A 10 -7.70 18.46 -6.57
C GLY A 10 -7.89 16.98 -6.23
N PHE A 11 -8.08 16.65 -4.95
CA PHE A 11 -8.25 15.28 -4.44
C PHE A 11 -9.67 14.70 -4.62
N THR A 12 -10.67 15.53 -4.96
CA THR A 12 -12.07 15.08 -5.01
C THR A 12 -12.31 14.04 -6.12
N GLY A 13 -12.85 12.89 -5.71
CA GLY A 13 -13.19 11.78 -6.61
C GLY A 13 -12.01 10.98 -7.12
N GLN A 14 -10.84 11.09 -6.48
CA GLN A 14 -9.69 10.21 -6.77
C GLN A 14 -9.59 9.09 -5.76
N ALA A 15 -9.00 7.97 -6.20
CA ALA A 15 -8.63 6.89 -5.31
C ALA A 15 -7.41 7.30 -4.47
N TYR A 16 -7.33 6.80 -3.25
CA TYR A 16 -6.19 7.04 -2.37
C TYR A 16 -6.09 5.93 -1.35
N VAL A 17 -4.90 5.72 -0.79
CA VAL A 17 -4.69 4.82 0.36
C VAL A 17 -4.45 5.66 1.60
N ASP A 18 -5.24 5.43 2.66
CA ASP A 18 -5.07 6.06 3.97
C ASP A 18 -4.36 5.10 4.93
N LEU A 19 -3.06 5.29 5.10
CA LEU A 19 -2.22 4.45 5.94
C LEU A 19 -2.52 4.60 7.44
N ASN A 20 -3.29 5.61 7.85
CA ASN A 20 -3.74 5.75 9.24
C ASN A 20 -4.69 4.63 9.66
N THR A 21 -5.35 4.02 8.69
CA THR A 21 -6.31 2.94 8.91
C THR A 21 -5.73 1.57 8.62
N LEU A 22 -4.47 1.51 8.16
CA LEU A 22 -3.79 0.26 7.86
C LEU A 22 -3.55 -0.53 9.15
N GLY A 23 -4.05 -1.76 9.19
CA GLY A 23 -3.87 -2.63 10.34
C GLY A 23 -4.19 -4.09 10.09
N VAL A 24 -3.91 -4.90 11.10
CA VAL A 24 -4.29 -6.31 11.19
C VAL A 24 -5.15 -6.56 12.42
N ASN A 25 -6.07 -7.51 12.34
CA ASN A 25 -6.90 -7.89 13.49
C ASN A 25 -6.12 -8.65 14.59
N THR A 26 -4.99 -9.27 14.24
CA THR A 26 -4.07 -9.94 15.15
C THR A 26 -2.65 -9.87 14.61
N GLN A 27 -1.67 -9.72 15.49
CA GLN A 27 -0.24 -9.81 15.16
C GLN A 27 0.35 -11.20 15.44
N THR A 28 -0.48 -12.17 15.82
CA THR A 28 -0.05 -13.55 16.06
C THR A 28 -1.08 -14.54 15.54
N VAL A 29 -0.61 -15.53 14.80
CA VAL A 29 -1.43 -16.59 14.21
C VAL A 29 -0.64 -17.91 14.20
N ASN A 30 -1.34 -19.02 14.35
CA ASN A 30 -0.72 -20.35 14.19
C ASN A 30 -0.73 -20.76 12.70
N PRO A 31 0.21 -21.60 12.25
CA PRO A 31 0.10 -22.24 10.94
C PRO A 31 -1.28 -22.91 10.75
N GLY A 32 -1.88 -22.72 9.58
CA GLY A 32 -3.25 -23.16 9.28
C GLY A 32 -4.35 -22.21 9.77
N GLY A 33 -3.97 -21.12 10.45
CA GLY A 33 -4.88 -20.07 10.88
C GLY A 33 -5.13 -19.01 9.80
N THR A 34 -5.96 -18.04 10.16
CA THR A 34 -6.31 -16.90 9.32
C THR A 34 -6.14 -15.62 10.14
N PHE A 35 -5.65 -14.56 9.51
CA PHE A 35 -5.71 -13.20 10.03
C PHE A 35 -6.32 -12.29 8.97
N THR A 36 -6.74 -11.09 9.37
CA THR A 36 -7.33 -10.10 8.46
C THR A 36 -6.46 -8.86 8.46
N VAL A 37 -6.11 -8.39 7.28
CA VAL A 37 -5.46 -7.10 7.03
C VAL A 37 -6.47 -6.15 6.40
N GLY A 38 -6.34 -4.85 6.62
CA GLY A 38 -7.15 -3.87 5.90
C GLY A 38 -6.65 -2.44 6.02
N CYS A 39 -7.13 -1.61 5.11
CA CYS A 39 -6.96 -0.16 5.11
C CYS A 39 -8.11 0.51 4.35
N SER A 40 -8.35 1.77 4.62
CA SER A 40 -9.20 2.64 3.82
C SER A 40 -8.51 2.94 2.49
N ALA A 41 -9.19 2.59 1.41
CA ALA A 41 -8.88 3.09 0.07
C ALA A 41 -10.17 3.51 -0.67
N PRO A 42 -10.75 4.67 -0.35
CA PRO A 42 -11.97 5.15 -0.99
C PRO A 42 -11.77 5.37 -2.48
N ASN A 43 -12.84 5.16 -3.26
CA ASN A 43 -12.85 5.25 -4.73
C ASN A 43 -11.94 4.26 -5.47
N ALA A 44 -11.18 3.41 -4.77
CA ALA A 44 -10.55 2.25 -5.38
C ALA A 44 -11.62 1.23 -5.82
N VAL A 45 -11.34 0.49 -6.89
CA VAL A 45 -12.19 -0.62 -7.35
C VAL A 45 -11.69 -1.97 -6.85
N ASP A 46 -10.43 -2.07 -6.46
CA ASP A 46 -9.83 -3.26 -5.84
C ASP A 46 -8.59 -2.89 -5.03
N VAL A 47 -8.29 -3.69 -4.02
CA VAL A 47 -7.08 -3.57 -3.18
C VAL A 47 -6.52 -4.96 -2.91
N VAL A 48 -5.23 -5.12 -3.15
CA VAL A 48 -4.50 -6.38 -2.97
C VAL A 48 -3.36 -6.18 -1.98
N PHE A 49 -3.26 -7.10 -1.02
CA PHE A 49 -2.23 -7.11 0.00
C PHE A 49 -1.22 -8.22 -0.30
N TYR A 50 0.06 -7.86 -0.36
CA TYR A 50 1.16 -8.79 -0.58
C TYR A 50 1.97 -8.97 0.69
N TYR A 51 2.19 -10.21 1.11
CA TYR A 51 3.05 -10.56 2.23
C TYR A 51 4.27 -11.33 1.77
N SER A 52 5.46 -10.98 2.24
CA SER A 52 6.64 -11.82 2.10
C SER A 52 6.93 -12.62 3.38
N TYR A 53 7.38 -13.85 3.18
CA TYR A 53 7.73 -14.76 4.26
C TYR A 53 8.80 -15.75 3.81
N THR A 54 9.44 -16.42 4.77
CA THR A 54 10.41 -17.48 4.47
C THR A 54 9.70 -18.83 4.35
N GLY A 55 9.87 -19.51 3.21
CA GLY A 55 9.35 -20.84 2.93
C GLY A 55 10.00 -21.94 3.77
N ALA A 56 9.42 -23.14 3.74
CA ALA A 56 9.91 -24.28 4.52
C ALA A 56 11.31 -24.77 4.10
N ASP A 57 11.69 -24.49 2.85
CA ASP A 57 13.02 -24.75 2.27
C ASP A 57 14.00 -23.56 2.46
N GLY A 58 13.55 -22.48 3.09
CA GLY A 58 14.34 -21.27 3.32
C GLY A 58 14.29 -20.25 2.18
N SER A 59 13.50 -20.48 1.12
CA SER A 59 13.27 -19.48 0.07
C SER A 59 12.51 -18.26 0.62
N GLU A 60 12.62 -17.12 -0.07
CA GLU A 60 11.66 -16.04 0.10
C GLU A 60 10.43 -16.32 -0.78
N GLU A 61 9.26 -16.26 -0.16
CA GLU A 61 7.97 -16.54 -0.78
C GLU A 61 7.06 -15.32 -0.62
N THR A 62 6.14 -15.17 -1.56
CA THR A 62 5.14 -14.10 -1.55
C THR A 62 3.73 -14.68 -1.52
N TYR A 63 2.90 -14.15 -0.63
CA TYR A 63 1.47 -14.40 -0.59
C TYR A 63 0.72 -13.18 -1.12
N GLN A 64 -0.22 -13.42 -2.05
CA GLN A 64 -1.13 -12.40 -2.56
C GLN A 64 -2.54 -12.66 -2.00
N SER A 65 -3.19 -11.65 -1.43
CA SER A 65 -4.60 -11.75 -1.03
C SER A 65 -5.48 -12.08 -2.23
N LYS A 66 -6.44 -12.97 -2.03
CA LYS A 66 -7.34 -13.40 -3.10
C LYS A 66 -8.60 -12.55 -3.13
N SER A 67 -9.15 -12.33 -4.31
CA SER A 67 -10.35 -11.50 -4.48
C SER A 67 -11.57 -12.09 -3.78
N GLU A 68 -11.68 -13.42 -3.66
CA GLU A 68 -12.75 -14.06 -2.90
C GLU A 68 -12.68 -13.80 -1.38
N ASP A 69 -11.51 -13.44 -0.88
CA ASP A 69 -11.24 -13.17 0.54
C ASP A 69 -11.19 -11.66 0.85
N THR A 70 -11.30 -10.81 -0.18
CA THR A 70 -11.26 -9.36 -0.10
C THR A 70 -12.67 -8.77 -0.09
N VAL A 71 -12.91 -7.84 0.83
CA VAL A 71 -14.21 -7.17 1.02
C VAL A 71 -14.00 -5.66 1.09
N ASN A 72 -14.84 -4.92 0.35
CA ASN A 72 -14.99 -3.48 0.47
C ASN A 72 -16.25 -3.14 1.28
N ASN A 73 -16.06 -2.41 2.38
CA ASN A 73 -17.14 -1.85 3.18
C ASN A 73 -17.06 -0.31 3.19
N GLY A 74 -17.67 0.32 2.19
CA GLY A 74 -17.76 1.78 2.11
C GLY A 74 -16.43 2.49 1.92
N GLY A 75 -15.48 1.87 1.21
CA GLY A 75 -14.13 2.37 0.97
C GLY A 75 -13.08 1.83 1.94
N TYR A 76 -13.48 1.09 2.98
CA TYR A 76 -12.56 0.29 3.78
C TYR A 76 -12.39 -1.09 3.17
N TRP A 77 -11.17 -1.42 2.74
CA TRP A 77 -10.81 -2.68 2.13
C TRP A 77 -10.14 -3.59 3.15
N SER A 78 -10.58 -4.85 3.20
CA SER A 78 -9.98 -5.86 4.08
C SER A 78 -9.90 -7.20 3.39
N ALA A 79 -8.83 -7.95 3.65
CA ALA A 79 -8.63 -9.27 3.10
C ALA A 79 -8.32 -10.30 4.20
N ASN A 80 -8.94 -11.47 4.11
CA ASN A 80 -8.53 -12.62 4.93
C ASN A 80 -7.28 -13.27 4.33
N ILE A 81 -6.24 -13.41 5.14
CA ILE A 81 -4.97 -14.03 4.77
C ILE A 81 -4.91 -15.41 5.41
N HIS A 82 -4.85 -16.44 4.57
CA HIS A 82 -4.83 -17.83 4.99
C HIS A 82 -3.40 -18.36 5.07
N VAL A 83 -2.93 -18.61 6.28
CA VAL A 83 -1.60 -19.17 6.51
C VAL A 83 -1.64 -20.68 6.26
N PRO A 84 -0.79 -21.24 5.38
CA PRO A 84 -0.73 -22.68 5.15
C PRO A 84 -0.49 -23.47 6.44
N ALA A 85 -1.13 -24.64 6.58
CA ALA A 85 -0.97 -25.50 7.77
C ALA A 85 0.48 -25.97 8.00
N ASN A 86 1.26 -26.04 6.92
CA ASN A 86 2.68 -26.41 6.92
C ASN A 86 3.62 -25.20 6.87
N ALA A 87 3.11 -23.97 7.03
CA ALA A 87 3.95 -22.78 7.05
C ALA A 87 4.96 -22.87 8.20
N PRO A 88 6.25 -22.60 7.95
CA PRO A 88 7.24 -22.56 9.02
C PRO A 88 6.94 -21.40 9.98
N ALA A 89 7.45 -21.52 11.21
CA ALA A 89 7.41 -20.40 12.14
C ALA A 89 8.29 -19.26 11.60
N GLY A 90 7.76 -18.04 11.60
CA GLY A 90 8.41 -16.90 10.99
C GLY A 90 7.56 -15.64 11.06
N VAL A 91 8.11 -14.54 10.58
CA VAL A 91 7.38 -13.27 10.46
C VAL A 91 6.91 -13.14 9.02
N TRP A 92 5.60 -13.02 8.83
CA TRP A 92 5.01 -12.61 7.57
C TRP A 92 4.98 -11.09 7.55
N ARG A 93 5.68 -10.48 6.59
CA ARG A 93 5.82 -9.04 6.49
C ARG A 93 4.90 -8.51 5.41
N LEU A 94 4.09 -7.50 5.72
CA LEU A 94 3.32 -6.82 4.67
C LEU A 94 4.34 -6.11 3.77
N GLU A 95 4.46 -6.57 2.54
CA GLU A 95 5.42 -6.08 1.57
C GLU A 95 4.83 -4.95 0.75
N THR A 96 3.60 -5.11 0.28
CA THR A 96 2.96 -4.14 -0.62
C THR A 96 1.46 -4.03 -0.37
N VAL A 97 0.94 -2.81 -0.45
CA VAL A 97 -0.48 -2.54 -0.69
C VAL A 97 -0.62 -2.08 -2.13
N GLN A 98 -1.29 -2.87 -2.96
CA GLN A 98 -1.63 -2.52 -4.33
C GLN A 98 -3.06 -2.02 -4.38
N MET A 99 -3.30 -0.89 -5.04
CA MET A 99 -4.63 -0.29 -5.19
C MET A 99 -4.93 -0.10 -6.68
N PHE A 100 -6.11 -0.54 -7.11
CA PHE A 100 -6.64 -0.30 -8.44
C PHE A 100 -7.73 0.77 -8.40
N ASP A 101 -7.66 1.74 -9.30
CA ASP A 101 -8.60 2.87 -9.34
C ASP A 101 -9.81 2.66 -10.27
N GLY A 102 -9.77 1.63 -11.15
CA GLY A 102 -10.84 1.32 -12.10
C GLY A 102 -10.45 1.40 -13.56
N TYR A 103 -9.26 1.91 -13.88
CA TYR A 103 -8.86 2.19 -15.25
C TYR A 103 -7.73 1.28 -15.77
N ASN A 104 -7.61 0.06 -15.22
CA ASN A 104 -6.46 -0.86 -15.38
C ASN A 104 -5.14 -0.26 -14.84
N GLU A 105 -5.23 0.61 -13.85
CA GLU A 105 -4.11 1.35 -13.31
C GLU A 105 -3.93 0.98 -11.83
N ASP A 106 -2.70 0.62 -11.47
CA ASP A 106 -2.33 0.19 -10.14
C ASP A 106 -1.27 1.10 -9.52
N SER A 107 -1.50 1.43 -8.24
CA SER A 107 -0.50 2.02 -7.36
C SER A 107 0.06 0.93 -6.46
N TYR A 108 1.38 0.93 -6.29
CA TYR A 108 2.08 0.00 -5.42
C TYR A 108 2.78 0.76 -4.29
N LEU A 109 2.26 0.62 -3.08
CA LEU A 109 2.90 1.13 -1.87
C LEU A 109 3.79 0.04 -1.26
N TRP A 110 5.09 0.06 -1.58
CA TRP A 110 6.06 -0.87 -1.03
C TRP A 110 6.50 -0.47 0.38
N ASN A 111 6.74 -1.50 1.19
CA ASN A 111 7.23 -1.39 2.53
C ASN A 111 8.74 -1.12 2.56
N THR A 112 9.14 0.06 3.01
CA THR A 112 10.54 0.46 3.27
C THR A 112 11.28 -0.48 4.21
N ALA A 113 10.60 -1.14 5.14
CA ALA A 113 11.21 -2.10 6.07
C ALA A 113 11.51 -3.46 5.40
N VAL A 114 10.96 -3.72 4.21
CA VAL A 114 11.17 -4.95 3.44
C VAL A 114 12.06 -4.66 2.22
N ILE A 115 11.76 -3.59 1.47
CA ILE A 115 12.47 -3.18 0.26
C ILE A 115 12.88 -1.71 0.39
N PRO A 116 13.98 -1.39 1.09
CA PRO A 116 14.39 -0.02 1.37
C PRO A 116 14.70 0.84 0.14
N GLU A 117 15.05 0.21 -0.99
CA GLU A 117 15.50 0.90 -2.20
C GLU A 117 14.37 1.61 -2.94
N ILE A 118 13.15 1.07 -2.86
CA ILE A 118 11.96 1.58 -3.58
C ILE A 118 10.76 1.79 -2.66
N GLY A 119 10.84 1.36 -1.41
CA GLY A 119 9.77 1.50 -0.44
C GLY A 119 9.37 2.95 -0.25
N GLN A 120 8.07 3.20 -0.20
CA GLN A 120 7.53 4.53 0.03
C GLN A 120 7.18 4.73 1.51
N ALA A 121 6.70 3.69 2.19
CA ALA A 121 6.14 3.76 3.55
C ALA A 121 6.70 2.65 4.43
N ASP A 122 6.81 2.86 5.75
CA ASP A 122 6.94 1.74 6.69
C ASP A 122 5.55 1.14 6.92
N LEU A 123 5.36 -0.12 6.52
CA LEU A 123 4.13 -0.89 6.65
C LEU A 123 4.21 -1.98 7.74
N SER A 124 5.26 -1.94 8.57
CA SER A 124 5.52 -2.96 9.60
C SER A 124 4.44 -3.09 10.67
N CYS A 125 3.47 -2.16 10.74
CA CYS A 125 2.25 -2.29 11.55
C CYS A 125 1.42 -3.54 11.26
N CYS A 126 1.56 -4.07 10.06
CA CYS A 126 0.85 -5.26 9.62
C CYS A 126 1.72 -6.53 9.63
N ASN A 127 2.92 -6.50 10.21
CA ASN A 127 3.71 -7.73 10.35
C ASN A 127 3.01 -8.71 11.30
N VAL A 128 2.96 -9.99 10.92
CA VAL A 128 2.29 -11.05 11.68
C VAL A 128 3.27 -12.14 12.06
N SER A 129 3.30 -12.49 13.35
CA SER A 129 3.98 -13.66 13.88
C SER A 129 3.23 -14.93 13.51
N VAL A 130 3.85 -15.80 12.72
CA VAL A 130 3.37 -17.15 12.45
C VAL A 130 4.12 -18.15 13.32
N GLY A 131 3.39 -18.97 14.08
CA GLY A 131 3.98 -20.03 14.89
C GLY A 131 4.82 -19.55 16.08
N GLY A 132 4.58 -18.32 16.57
CA GLY A 132 5.22 -17.78 17.77
C GLY A 132 6.59 -17.12 17.54
N ALA A 133 6.94 -16.79 16.30
CA ALA A 133 8.13 -15.98 16.01
C ALA A 133 8.02 -14.59 16.65
N ALA A 134 9.12 -14.02 17.13
CA ALA A 134 9.10 -12.67 17.68
C ALA A 134 8.85 -11.65 16.56
N VAL A 135 7.84 -10.79 16.75
CA VAL A 135 7.66 -9.55 15.97
C VAL A 135 8.05 -8.37 16.83
N SER A 136 8.84 -7.45 16.28
CA SER A 136 9.04 -6.16 16.95
C SER A 136 7.71 -5.40 16.95
N PRO A 137 7.29 -4.81 18.08
CA PRO A 137 6.08 -4.01 18.13
C PRO A 137 6.18 -2.88 17.11
N SER A 138 5.07 -2.62 16.43
CA SER A 138 5.04 -1.73 15.29
C SER A 138 4.74 -0.28 15.66
N THR A 139 5.44 0.64 15.01
CA THR A 139 5.01 2.02 14.79
C THR A 139 3.71 2.05 13.97
N PRO A 140 2.84 3.08 14.10
CA PRO A 140 1.77 3.32 13.12
C PRO A 140 2.38 3.43 11.72
N ALA A 141 1.70 2.89 10.69
CA ALA A 141 2.20 3.02 9.32
C ALA A 141 2.40 4.49 8.96
N SER A 142 3.65 4.87 8.71
CA SER A 142 4.09 6.21 8.27
C SER A 142 3.47 7.44 8.96
N GLY A 143 2.91 7.30 10.17
CA GLY A 143 2.60 8.40 11.09
C GLY A 143 1.53 9.43 10.70
N GLY A 144 0.54 9.13 9.85
CA GLY A 144 -0.40 10.18 9.40
C GLY A 144 -0.81 10.11 7.94
N ARG A 145 -0.15 9.25 7.17
CA ARG A 145 0.02 9.45 5.74
C ARG A 145 -1.18 8.98 4.88
N VAL A 146 -1.60 9.84 3.97
CA VAL A 146 -2.59 9.56 2.92
C VAL A 146 -1.88 9.68 1.58
N VAL A 147 -2.03 8.69 0.70
CA VAL A 147 -1.34 8.64 -0.59
C VAL A 147 -2.37 8.64 -1.73
N PRO A 148 -2.54 9.76 -2.44
CA PRO A 148 -3.44 9.87 -3.59
C PRO A 148 -2.98 9.07 -4.81
N HIS A 149 -3.91 8.72 -5.69
CA HIS A 149 -3.65 8.29 -7.07
C HIS A 149 -4.42 9.21 -8.04
N TYR A 150 -3.68 9.96 -8.86
CA TYR A 150 -4.23 10.83 -9.90
C TYR A 150 -4.23 10.17 -11.28
N ASN A 151 -5.36 10.21 -11.99
CA ASN A 151 -5.38 9.88 -13.42
C ASN A 151 -5.28 11.16 -14.27
N MET A 152 -4.16 11.37 -14.97
CA MET A 152 -3.96 12.57 -15.80
C MET A 152 -4.90 12.63 -17.01
N LEU A 153 -5.39 11.48 -17.51
CA LEU A 153 -6.33 11.46 -18.63
C LEU A 153 -7.69 12.06 -18.22
N GLU A 154 -8.05 11.93 -16.94
CA GLU A 154 -9.28 12.48 -16.39
C GLU A 154 -9.10 13.88 -15.82
N LYS A 155 -8.04 14.12 -15.06
CA LYS A 155 -7.81 15.38 -14.35
C LYS A 155 -7.04 16.42 -15.15
N GLY A 156 -6.36 15.99 -16.22
CA GLY A 156 -5.45 16.83 -16.99
C GLY A 156 -4.18 17.14 -16.21
N GLY A 157 -3.65 18.36 -16.38
CA GLY A 157 -2.36 18.77 -15.81
C GLY A 157 -1.21 18.60 -16.80
N LYS A 158 0.01 18.82 -16.31
CA LYS A 158 1.23 18.80 -17.11
C LYS A 158 2.29 17.96 -16.43
N TRP A 159 2.88 17.05 -17.19
CA TRP A 159 4.03 16.25 -16.79
C TRP A 159 5.25 16.67 -17.62
N ASP A 160 6.35 17.01 -16.96
CA ASP A 160 7.59 17.43 -17.63
C ASP A 160 8.69 16.34 -17.63
N GLY A 161 8.37 15.15 -17.12
CA GLY A 161 9.31 14.04 -16.91
C GLY A 161 9.87 13.95 -15.49
N GLN A 162 9.68 14.98 -14.67
CA GLN A 162 10.16 15.04 -13.29
C GLN A 162 9.11 15.50 -12.28
N HIS A 163 8.22 16.42 -12.67
CA HIS A 163 7.17 16.99 -11.84
C HIS A 163 5.81 16.96 -12.55
N TYR A 164 4.79 16.59 -11.78
CA TYR A 164 3.40 16.69 -12.21
C TYR A 164 2.79 17.96 -11.63
N VAL A 165 2.28 18.81 -12.51
CA VAL A 165 1.63 20.08 -12.15
C VAL A 165 0.16 20.03 -12.53
N LEU A 166 -0.71 20.10 -11.52
CA LEU A 166 -2.16 20.14 -11.67
C LEU A 166 -2.66 21.49 -11.15
N ASN A 167 -3.44 22.20 -11.97
CA ASN A 167 -3.99 23.53 -11.63
C ASN A 167 -2.94 24.56 -11.14
N GLY A 168 -1.71 24.45 -11.64
CA GLY A 168 -0.60 25.33 -11.26
C GLY A 168 0.10 24.98 -9.94
N LYS A 169 -0.31 23.90 -9.25
CA LYS A 169 0.36 23.35 -8.07
C LYS A 169 1.14 22.09 -8.46
N THR A 170 2.37 21.95 -7.94
CA THR A 170 3.14 20.70 -8.05
C THR A 170 2.54 19.67 -7.11
N ILE A 171 2.24 18.49 -7.63
CA ILE A 171 1.75 17.35 -6.85
C ILE A 171 2.95 16.67 -6.17
N THR A 172 2.75 16.26 -4.92
CA THR A 172 3.77 15.60 -4.09
C THR A 172 3.17 14.41 -3.36
N ASP A 173 4.01 13.48 -2.92
CA ASP A 173 3.64 12.28 -2.16
C ASP A 173 2.41 11.52 -2.70
N ALA A 174 2.40 11.28 -4.01
CA ALA A 174 1.23 10.72 -4.69
C ALA A 174 1.65 9.85 -5.86
N PHE A 175 0.76 8.93 -6.22
CA PHE A 175 0.80 8.27 -7.51
C PHE A 175 0.10 9.11 -8.56
N PHE A 176 0.56 9.04 -9.80
CA PHE A 176 -0.21 9.50 -10.95
C PHE A 176 0.03 8.64 -12.18
N PHE A 177 -1.00 8.50 -13.01
CA PHE A 177 -0.97 7.81 -14.29
C PHE A 177 -1.00 8.80 -15.45
N ASP A 178 -0.07 8.66 -16.41
CA ASP A 178 0.05 9.58 -17.56
C ASP A 178 -0.68 9.11 -18.84
N GLY A 179 -1.33 7.93 -18.80
CA GLY A 179 -1.88 7.25 -19.96
C GLY A 179 -1.09 6.03 -20.42
N ASN A 180 0.16 5.85 -19.95
CA ASN A 180 1.02 4.72 -20.28
C ASN A 180 1.66 4.08 -19.05
N TYR A 181 2.02 4.88 -18.05
CA TYR A 181 2.72 4.42 -16.84
C TYR A 181 2.15 5.07 -15.59
N THR A 182 2.23 4.34 -14.48
CA THR A 182 1.96 4.87 -13.13
C THR A 182 3.29 5.27 -12.50
N TYR A 183 3.37 6.48 -11.97
CA TYR A 183 4.56 7.04 -11.35
C TYR A 183 4.29 7.34 -9.89
N TYR A 184 5.33 7.32 -9.05
CA TYR A 184 5.26 7.82 -7.68
C TYR A 184 6.13 9.08 -7.51
N LEU A 185 5.52 10.13 -6.96
CA LEU A 185 6.16 11.39 -6.59
C LEU A 185 6.47 11.37 -5.10
N GLN A 186 7.69 11.74 -4.74
CA GLN A 186 8.14 11.87 -3.37
C GLN A 186 7.53 13.09 -2.68
N ALA A 187 7.80 13.25 -1.38
CA ALA A 187 7.27 14.36 -0.58
C ALA A 187 7.69 15.75 -1.09
N ASP A 188 8.80 15.85 -1.81
CA ASP A 188 9.28 17.07 -2.47
C ASP A 188 8.76 17.25 -3.91
N GLY A 189 7.97 16.30 -4.42
CA GLY A 189 7.39 16.33 -5.77
C GLY A 189 8.28 15.76 -6.87
N HIS A 190 9.47 15.24 -6.53
CA HIS A 190 10.32 14.57 -7.50
C HIS A 190 9.88 13.13 -7.75
N LEU A 191 10.00 12.67 -8.99
CA LEU A 191 9.85 11.26 -9.36
C LEU A 191 10.82 10.36 -8.58
N LEU A 192 10.28 9.35 -7.90
CA LEU A 192 11.07 8.22 -7.37
C LEU A 192 11.23 7.10 -8.40
N GLY A 193 10.15 6.76 -9.10
CA GLY A 193 10.09 5.61 -9.99
C GLY A 193 8.75 5.48 -10.72
N TYR A 194 8.72 4.60 -11.73
CA TYR A 194 7.56 4.31 -12.55
C TYR A 194 7.31 2.81 -12.66
N TYR A 195 6.07 2.45 -12.94
CA TYR A 195 5.53 1.09 -12.93
C TYR A 195 4.71 0.85 -14.20
N GLN A 196 4.70 -0.40 -14.67
CA GLN A 196 4.02 -0.88 -15.88
C GLN A 196 2.89 -1.83 -15.53
#